data_AF-A0A377NBP9-F1
#
_entry.id   AF-A0A377NBP9-F1
#
_cell.length_a   1.000
_cell.length_b   1.000
_cell.length_c   1.000
_cell.angle_alpha   90.00
_cell.angle_beta   90.00
_cell.angle_gamma   90.00
#
_symmetry.space_group_name_H-M   'P 1'
#
loop_
_entity.id
_entity.type
_entity.pdbx_description
1 polymer ?
#
loop_
_entity_poly.entity_id
_entity_poly.type
_entity_poly.pdbx_seq_one_letter_code
_entity_poly.pdbx_strand_id
1 'polypeptide(L)'
;MKPNILYLMAALLLAGCAKETPVQRTHFLNPPAALPDTSMMHQGPYGSVIHQAANTYGVDETLVKAIIQVESGFNPTVVSKSNAIA
;
A
#
# COMPACT_ATOMS: atom_id res chain seq x y z
N MET A 1 7.19 3.91 51.47
CA MET A 1 7.48 3.22 50.19
C MET A 1 8.36 4.14 49.35
N LYS A 2 9.44 3.64 48.74
CA LYS A 2 10.45 4.48 48.06
C LYS A 2 9.87 5.10 46.77
N PRO A 3 10.14 6.39 46.48
CA PRO A 3 9.55 7.09 45.33
C PRO A 3 9.88 6.40 43.99
N ASN A 4 11.04 5.74 43.91
CA ASN A 4 11.47 5.00 42.71
C ASN A 4 10.56 3.81 42.38
N ILE A 5 9.96 3.18 43.39
CA ILE A 5 9.02 2.06 43.21
C ILE A 5 7.68 2.58 42.67
N LEU A 6 7.28 3.80 43.07
CA LEU A 6 6.06 4.43 42.58
C LEU A 6 6.16 4.76 41.07
N TYR A 7 7.32 5.24 40.61
CA TYR A 7 7.55 5.52 39.19
C TYR A 7 7.53 4.26 38.32
N LEU A 8 8.10 3.16 38.81
CA LEU A 8 8.07 1.87 38.12
C LEU A 8 6.63 1.33 37.96
N MET A 9 5.81 1.43 39.00
CA MET A 9 4.40 1.02 38.92
C MET A 9 3.58 1.93 37.99
N ALA A 10 3.85 3.24 38.00
CA ALA A 10 3.20 4.19 37.10
C ALA A 10 3.55 3.93 35.62
N ALA A 11 4.80 3.58 35.32
CA ALA A 11 5.23 3.23 33.98
C ALA A 11 4.58 1.92 33.47
N LEU A 12 4.41 0.91 34.34
CA LEU A 12 3.69 -0.32 33.97
C LEU A 12 2.20 -0.06 33.66
N LEU A 13 1.55 0.85 34.37
CA LEU A 13 0.14 1.20 34.11
C LEU A 13 -0.06 1.92 32.77
N LEU A 14 0.93 2.69 32.30
CA LEU A 14 0.82 3.53 31.10
C LEU A 14 1.17 2.78 29.79
N ALA A 15 1.75 1.57 29.87
CA ALA A 15 2.10 0.77 28.69
C ALA A 15 0.91 0.04 28.03
N GLY A 16 -0.30 0.13 28.59
CA GLY A 16 -1.49 -0.63 28.16
C GLY A 16 -2.36 -0.01 27.07
N CYS A 17 -1.96 1.12 26.47
CA CYS A 17 -2.78 1.84 25.48
C CYS A 17 -2.22 1.75 24.05
N ALA A 18 -1.88 0.56 23.57
CA ALA A 18 -1.66 0.33 22.14
C ALA A 18 -2.90 -0.38 21.57
N LYS A 19 -3.85 0.40 21.06
CA LYS A 19 -5.03 -0.12 20.36
C LYS A 19 -4.57 -0.61 19.00
N GLU A 20 -4.62 -1.91 18.79
CA GLU A 20 -4.31 -2.55 17.51
C GLU A 20 -5.25 -1.99 16.44
N THR A 21 -4.71 -1.37 15.39
CA THR A 21 -5.45 -1.17 14.16
C THR A 21 -5.53 -2.53 13.46
N PRO A 22 -6.71 -3.01 13.05
CA PRO A 22 -6.78 -4.17 12.18
C PRO A 22 -6.12 -3.77 10.86
N VAL A 23 -4.87 -4.18 10.67
CA VAL A 23 -4.32 -4.35 9.34
C VAL A 23 -5.20 -5.41 8.70
N GLN A 24 -6.17 -4.96 7.91
CA GLN A 24 -6.95 -5.80 7.04
C GLN A 24 -5.92 -6.54 6.18
N ARG A 25 -5.60 -7.79 6.54
CA ARG A 25 -4.97 -8.72 5.62
C ARG A 25 -5.97 -8.87 4.49
N THR A 26 -5.85 -8.03 3.47
CA THR A 26 -6.48 -8.30 2.20
C THR A 26 -5.96 -9.64 1.76
N HIS A 27 -6.91 -10.51 1.51
CA HIS A 27 -6.73 -11.90 1.13
C HIS A 27 -6.12 -11.92 -0.28
N PHE A 28 -4.82 -11.64 -0.41
CA PHE A 28 -4.06 -11.59 -1.67
C PHE A 28 -4.02 -12.93 -2.44
N LEU A 29 -4.64 -13.99 -1.91
CA LEU A 29 -4.54 -15.35 -2.44
C LEU A 29 -5.88 -15.97 -2.88
N ASN A 30 -6.95 -15.19 -3.01
CA ASN A 30 -8.19 -15.73 -3.58
C ASN A 30 -8.88 -14.70 -4.47
N PRO A 31 -8.66 -14.76 -5.79
CA PRO A 31 -9.40 -13.91 -6.71
C PRO A 31 -10.87 -14.38 -6.73
N PRO A 32 -11.85 -13.52 -6.39
CA PRO A 32 -13.24 -13.83 -6.66
C PRO A 32 -13.47 -13.88 -8.17
N ALA A 33 -14.31 -14.83 -8.59
CA ALA A 33 -14.73 -14.98 -9.98
C ALA A 33 -15.35 -13.69 -10.52
N ALA A 34 -14.90 -13.28 -11.70
CA ALA A 34 -15.35 -12.14 -12.52
C ALA A 34 -15.22 -10.76 -11.87
N LEU A 35 -14.09 -10.09 -12.19
CA LEU A 35 -13.93 -8.64 -12.00
C LEU A 35 -14.94 -7.91 -12.92
N PRO A 36 -15.70 -6.93 -12.40
CA PRO A 36 -16.61 -6.13 -13.21
C PRO A 36 -15.81 -5.34 -14.25
N ASP A 37 -16.32 -5.29 -15.48
CA ASP A 37 -15.71 -4.60 -16.62
C ASP A 37 -15.35 -3.16 -16.25
N THR A 38 -14.05 -2.94 -16.08
CA THR A 38 -13.48 -1.70 -15.54
C THR A 38 -13.13 -0.72 -16.66
N SER A 39 -13.72 -0.86 -17.86
CA SER A 39 -13.48 -0.02 -19.04
C SER A 39 -13.63 1.49 -18.81
N MET A 40 -14.30 1.93 -17.73
CA MET A 40 -14.35 3.35 -17.33
C MET A 40 -13.21 3.80 -16.39
N MET A 41 -12.35 2.90 -15.89
CA MET A 41 -11.21 3.20 -15.00
C MET A 41 -9.86 3.36 -15.71
N HIS A 42 -9.79 3.15 -17.03
CA HIS A 42 -8.56 3.37 -17.83
C HIS A 42 -8.30 4.84 -18.13
N GLN A 43 -8.46 5.71 -17.14
CA GLN A 43 -8.26 7.14 -17.28
C GLN A 43 -6.75 7.46 -17.39
N GLY A 44 -6.39 8.28 -18.36
CA GLY A 44 -5.03 8.79 -18.56
C GLY A 44 -4.19 8.04 -19.61
N PRO A 45 -3.04 8.60 -20.02
CA PRO A 45 -2.23 8.13 -21.16
C PRO A 45 -1.67 6.71 -21.00
N TYR A 46 -1.61 6.20 -19.77
CA TYR A 46 -1.05 4.88 -19.46
C TYR A 46 -2.11 3.85 -19.01
N GLY A 47 -3.40 4.21 -19.01
CA GLY A 47 -4.46 3.36 -18.45
C GLY A 47 -4.52 1.97 -19.07
N SER A 48 -4.46 1.88 -20.41
CA SER A 48 -4.52 0.60 -21.13
C SER A 48 -3.33 -0.31 -20.84
N VAL A 49 -2.11 0.24 -20.82
CA VAL A 49 -0.88 -0.53 -20.55
C VAL A 49 -0.80 -0.97 -19.09
N ILE A 50 -1.26 -0.14 -18.16
CA ILE A 50 -1.35 -0.47 -16.73
C ILE A 50 -2.34 -1.63 -16.53
N HIS A 51 -3.51 -1.56 -17.17
CA HIS A 51 -4.50 -2.63 -17.09
C HIS A 51 -4.02 -3.94 -17.69
N GLN A 52 -3.40 -3.88 -18.87
CA GLN A 52 -2.82 -5.05 -19.50
C GLN A 52 -1.78 -5.70 -18.57
N ALA A 53 -0.89 -4.92 -17.96
CA ALA A 53 0.11 -5.43 -17.02
C ALA A 53 -0.53 -6.03 -15.77
N ALA A 54 -1.47 -5.32 -15.14
CA ALA A 54 -2.21 -5.79 -13.97
C ALA A 54 -2.88 -7.15 -14.23
N ASN A 55 -3.60 -7.28 -15.35
CA ASN A 55 -4.25 -8.53 -15.73
C ASN A 55 -3.26 -9.65 -16.06
N THR A 56 -2.17 -9.31 -16.77
CA THR A 56 -1.13 -10.29 -17.15
C THR A 56 -0.48 -10.93 -15.94
N TYR A 57 -0.22 -10.14 -14.90
CA TYR A 57 0.49 -10.61 -13.70
C TYR A 57 -0.42 -10.92 -12.51
N GLY A 58 -1.75 -10.79 -12.67
CA GLY A 58 -2.71 -11.01 -11.59
C GLY A 58 -2.53 -10.04 -10.41
N VAL A 59 -2.11 -8.81 -10.70
CA VAL A 59 -1.90 -7.74 -9.70
C VAL A 59 -3.07 -6.77 -9.75
N ASP A 60 -3.46 -6.23 -8.60
CA ASP A 60 -4.48 -5.19 -8.53
C ASP A 60 -4.07 -3.92 -9.30
N GLU A 61 -4.94 -3.41 -10.17
CA GLU A 61 -4.65 -2.25 -11.01
C GLU A 61 -4.43 -0.97 -10.18
N THR A 62 -5.13 -0.83 -9.05
CA THR A 62 -4.96 0.32 -8.15
C THR A 62 -3.58 0.30 -7.51
N LEU A 63 -3.08 -0.88 -7.13
CA LEU A 63 -1.71 -1.03 -6.63
C LEU A 63 -0.68 -0.60 -7.68
N VAL A 64 -0.81 -1.03 -8.93
CA VAL A 64 0.11 -0.63 -10.02
C VAL A 64 0.09 0.90 -10.20
N LYS A 65 -1.10 1.52 -10.24
CA LYS A 65 -1.25 2.98 -10.32
C LYS A 65 -0.60 3.69 -9.14
N ALA A 66 -0.79 3.18 -7.92
CA ALA A 66 -0.23 3.77 -6.70
C ALA A 66 1.30 3.74 -6.70
N ILE A 67 1.91 2.64 -7.14
CA ILE A 67 3.37 2.54 -7.26
C ILE A 67 3.90 3.54 -8.29
N ILE A 68 3.31 3.60 -9.50
CA ILE A 68 3.74 4.57 -10.53
C ILE A 68 3.60 6.02 -10.03
N GLN A 69 2.50 6.34 -9.34
CA GLN A 69 2.27 7.66 -8.77
C GLN A 69 3.36 8.07 -7.75
N VAL A 70 3.87 7.12 -6.96
CA VAL A 70 4.92 7.37 -5.95
C VAL A 70 6.31 7.42 -6.57
N GLU A 71 6.61 6.54 -7.53
CA GLU A 71 7.96 6.39 -8.10
C GLU A 71 8.28 7.48 -9.14
N SER A 72 7.35 7.78 -10.06
CA SER A 72 7.58 8.72 -11.15
C SER A 72 6.49 9.77 -11.31
N GLY A 73 5.36 9.64 -10.60
CA GLY A 73 4.22 10.55 -10.78
C GLY A 73 3.67 10.53 -12.20
N PHE A 74 3.77 9.38 -12.89
CA PHE A 74 3.45 9.20 -14.30
C PHE A 74 4.34 10.00 -15.29
N ASN A 75 5.53 10.43 -14.86
CA ASN A 75 6.51 11.07 -15.74
C ASN A 75 7.50 10.04 -16.32
N PRO A 76 7.47 9.75 -17.63
CA PRO A 76 8.29 8.70 -18.25
C PRO A 76 9.78 9.06 -18.38
N THR A 77 10.20 10.24 -17.90
CA THR A 77 11.59 10.69 -17.98
C THR A 77 12.31 10.63 -16.62
N VAL A 78 11.72 10.02 -15.60
CA VAL A 78 12.28 10.00 -14.25
C VAL A 78 13.41 8.98 -14.16
N VAL A 79 14.55 9.43 -13.62
CA VAL A 79 15.69 8.58 -13.27
C VAL A 79 16.09 8.88 -11.83
N SER A 80 16.15 7.85 -10.99
CA SER A 80 16.48 8.00 -9.57
C SER A 80 17.98 8.13 -9.33
N LYS A 81 18.38 8.58 -8.12
CA LYS A 81 19.80 8.62 -7.72
C LYS A 81 20.46 7.23 -7.69
N SER A 82 19.66 6.18 -7.53
CA SER A 82 20.09 4.78 -7.57
C SER A 82 19.98 4.18 -8.98
N ASN A 83 19.75 5.01 -10.00
CA ASN A 83 19.69 4.64 -11.41
C ASN A 83 18.49 3.76 -11.81
N ALA A 84 17.40 3.81 -11.05
CA ALA A 84 16.11 3.23 -11.47
C ALA A 84 15.46 4.14 -12.52
N ILE A 85 14.83 3.53 -13.53
CA ILE A 85 14.05 4.21 -14.57
C ILE A 85 12.59 3.84 -14.33
N ALA A 86 11.73 4.84 -14.09
CA ALA A 86 10.36 4.67 -13.62
C ALA A 86 9.36 5.50 -14.44
#